data_AF-A0A661MCN3-F1
#
_entry.id   AF-A0A661MCN3-F1
#
_cell.length_a   1.000
_cell.length_b   1.000
_cell.length_c   1.000
_cell.angle_alpha   90.00
_cell.angle_beta   90.00
_cell.angle_gamma   90.00
#
_symmetry.space_group_name_H-M   'P 1'
#
loop_
_entity.id
_entity.type
_entity.pdbx_description
1 polymer ?
#
loop_
_entity_poly.entity_id
_entity_poly.type
_entity_poly.pdbx_seq_one_letter_code
_entity_poly.pdbx_strand_id
1 'polypeptide(L)'
;MRHQKAGRKFGRNTSHRRAMFRNMAGNLVLHEQIKTTDAKAKELRRIAERLLTKAIRLGDDLTVDVAKVKDETERARILSARLHARRQVARFLPKQLAKTNADGTVEEVDLIHKLFTDLAPRYLERAKADKGGGYTRIIKVNHRRGDNAPMSLIEFLD
;
A
#
# COMPACT_ATOMS: atom_id res chain seq x y z
N MET A 1 -31.09 14.68 4.59
CA MET A 1 -29.76 14.26 5.09
C MET A 1 -29.10 13.31 4.07
N ARG A 2 -27.77 13.18 4.00
CA ARG A 2 -27.11 12.18 3.14
C ARG A 2 -26.74 10.95 3.97
N HIS A 3 -27.46 9.86 3.79
CA HIS A 3 -27.40 8.66 4.63
C HIS A 3 -26.19 7.73 4.35
N GLN A 4 -25.36 8.02 3.34
CA GLN A 4 -24.20 7.17 2.96
C GLN A 4 -22.90 7.97 2.78
N LYS A 5 -22.64 8.98 3.63
CA LYS A 5 -21.37 9.71 3.58
C LYS A 5 -20.23 8.85 4.14
N ALA A 6 -19.53 8.15 3.24
CA ALA A 6 -18.33 7.38 3.57
C ALA A 6 -17.06 8.25 3.47
N GLY A 7 -16.23 8.21 4.52
CA GLY A 7 -14.90 8.84 4.55
C GLY A 7 -14.90 10.31 4.95
N ARG A 8 -13.72 10.79 5.37
CA ARG A 8 -13.50 12.15 5.87
C ARG A 8 -12.97 13.11 4.79
N LYS A 9 -13.43 14.38 4.83
CA LYS A 9 -12.99 15.43 3.88
C LYS A 9 -11.70 16.14 4.27
N PHE A 10 -11.33 16.15 5.56
CA PHE A 10 -10.12 16.80 6.11
C PHE A 10 -9.97 18.29 5.76
N GLY A 11 -11.08 19.02 5.57
CA GLY A 11 -11.04 20.42 5.13
C GLY A 11 -10.34 20.63 3.78
N ARG A 12 -10.23 19.59 2.95
CA ARG A 12 -9.52 19.62 1.65
C ARG A 12 -10.46 19.35 0.50
N ASN A 13 -10.20 19.99 -0.63
CA ASN A 13 -10.82 19.65 -1.91
C ASN A 13 -10.41 18.22 -2.35
N THR A 14 -11.05 17.72 -3.40
CA THR A 14 -10.82 16.33 -3.85
C THR A 14 -9.42 16.08 -4.40
N SER A 15 -8.85 17.03 -5.15
CA SER A 15 -7.50 16.91 -5.72
C SER A 15 -6.43 16.87 -4.63
N HIS A 16 -6.44 17.81 -3.68
CA HIS A 16 -5.52 17.85 -2.56
C HIS A 16 -5.68 16.61 -1.67
N ARG A 17 -6.91 16.18 -1.38
CA ARG A 17 -7.13 14.95 -0.60
C ARG A 17 -6.54 13.73 -1.31
N ARG A 18 -6.74 13.61 -2.63
CA ARG A 18 -6.14 12.53 -3.44
C ARG A 18 -4.61 12.57 -3.40
N ALA A 19 -4.00 13.74 -3.57
CA ALA A 19 -2.55 13.91 -3.51
C ALA A 19 -1.96 13.57 -2.13
N MET A 20 -2.62 14.04 -1.06
CA MET A 20 -2.23 13.73 0.32
C MET A 20 -2.20 12.22 0.57
N PHE A 21 -3.25 11.49 0.17
CA PHE A 21 -3.29 10.05 0.35
C PHE A 21 -2.35 9.29 -0.60
N ARG A 22 -2.10 9.80 -1.81
CA ARG A 22 -1.08 9.26 -2.72
C ARG A 22 0.31 9.29 -2.09
N ASN A 23 0.68 10.42 -1.50
CA ASN A 23 1.97 10.57 -0.82
C ASN A 23 2.05 9.73 0.45
N MET A 24 1.00 9.71 1.28
CA MET A 24 1.00 8.88 2.50
C MET A 24 1.04 7.37 2.18
N ALA A 25 0.32 6.91 1.15
CA ALA A 25 0.39 5.52 0.72
C ALA A 25 1.79 5.17 0.18
N GLY A 26 2.41 6.08 -0.59
CA GLY A 26 3.78 5.91 -1.05
C GLY A 26 4.77 5.75 0.10
N ASN A 27 4.73 6.67 1.08
CA ASN A 27 5.58 6.60 2.27
C ASN A 27 5.31 5.35 3.11
N LEU A 28 4.05 4.91 3.24
CA LEU A 28 3.72 3.68 3.96
C LEU A 28 4.31 2.45 3.26
N VAL A 29 4.27 2.37 1.92
CA VAL A 29 4.93 1.30 1.17
C VAL A 29 6.45 1.37 1.32
N LEU A 30 7.02 2.59 1.27
CA LEU A 30 8.45 2.81 1.34
C LEU A 30 9.05 2.41 2.70
N HIS A 31 8.44 2.86 3.78
CA HIS A 31 8.97 2.70 5.15
C HIS A 31 8.28 1.59 5.94
N GLU A 32 7.24 0.96 5.39
CA GLU A 32 6.40 -0.06 6.02
C GLU A 32 5.62 0.39 7.27
N GLN A 33 5.98 1.54 7.83
CA GLN A 33 5.35 2.17 8.98
C GLN A 33 5.43 3.71 8.87
N ILE A 34 4.35 4.40 9.21
CA ILE A 34 4.33 5.87 9.31
C ILE A 34 3.51 6.36 10.52
N LYS A 35 3.90 7.50 11.09
CA LYS A 35 3.16 8.19 12.16
C LYS A 35 2.34 9.34 11.58
N THR A 36 1.03 9.36 11.85
CA THR A 36 0.12 10.40 11.35
C THR A 36 -1.02 10.66 12.33
N THR A 37 -1.98 11.53 11.99
CA THR A 37 -3.17 11.74 12.84
C THR A 37 -4.10 10.53 12.74
N ASP A 38 -4.80 10.19 13.81
CA ASP A 38 -5.66 9.00 13.87
C ASP A 38 -6.69 8.96 12.74
N ALA A 39 -7.30 10.10 12.45
CA ALA A 39 -8.27 10.23 11.37
C ALA A 39 -7.65 9.93 10.00
N LYS A 40 -6.41 10.36 9.74
CA LYS A 40 -5.69 10.08 8.49
C LYS A 40 -5.28 8.62 8.40
N ALA A 41 -4.80 8.02 9.49
CA ALA A 41 -4.43 6.60 9.54
C ALA A 41 -5.64 5.70 9.19
N LYS A 42 -6.80 5.96 9.78
CA LYS A 42 -8.05 5.22 9.52
C LYS A 42 -8.49 5.29 8.05
N GLU A 43 -8.36 6.44 7.40
CA GLU A 43 -8.67 6.57 5.97
C GLU A 43 -7.59 5.96 5.07
N LEU A 44 -6.32 6.05 5.48
CA LEU A 44 -5.19 5.47 4.75
C LEU A 44 -5.29 3.94 4.70
N ARG A 45 -5.70 3.29 5.79
CA ARG A 45 -5.94 1.83 5.84
C ARG A 45 -6.79 1.35 4.66
N ARG A 46 -7.92 2.02 4.39
CA ARG A 46 -8.82 1.65 3.28
C ARG A 46 -8.13 1.70 1.91
N ILE A 47 -7.16 2.59 1.74
CA ILE A 47 -6.42 2.76 0.50
C ILE A 47 -5.29 1.74 0.43
N ALA A 48 -4.47 1.63 1.48
CA ALA A 48 -3.33 0.73 1.57
C ALA A 48 -3.76 -0.74 1.39
N GLU A 49 -4.81 -1.17 2.09
CA GLU A 49 -5.33 -2.54 1.95
C GLU A 49 -5.80 -2.84 0.53
N ARG A 50 -6.46 -1.88 -0.13
CA ARG A 50 -6.89 -2.06 -1.53
C ARG A 50 -5.72 -2.18 -2.49
N LEU A 51 -4.68 -1.36 -2.33
CA LEU A 51 -3.47 -1.42 -3.16
C LEU A 51 -2.79 -2.77 -3.02
N LEU A 52 -2.61 -3.23 -1.78
CA LEU A 52 -1.97 -4.50 -1.49
C LEU A 52 -2.82 -5.68 -1.98
N THR A 53 -4.15 -5.62 -1.81
CA THR A 53 -5.08 -6.64 -2.30
C THR A 53 -4.99 -6.83 -3.82
N LYS A 54 -4.68 -5.78 -4.60
CA LYS A 54 -4.49 -5.92 -6.05
C LYS A 54 -3.32 -6.81 -6.42
N ALA A 55 -2.25 -6.80 -5.62
CA ALA A 55 -1.11 -7.68 -5.81
C ALA A 55 -1.38 -9.09 -5.27
N ILE A 56 -1.94 -9.20 -4.06
CA ILE A 56 -2.24 -10.50 -3.40
C ILE A 56 -3.21 -11.34 -4.24
N ARG A 57 -4.17 -10.73 -4.94
CA ARG A 57 -5.13 -11.44 -5.81
C ARG A 57 -4.49 -12.21 -6.97
N LEU A 58 -3.23 -11.95 -7.29
CA LEU A 58 -2.49 -12.78 -8.25
C LEU A 58 -2.19 -14.18 -7.69
N GLY A 59 -2.22 -14.37 -6.37
CA GLY A 59 -1.98 -15.66 -5.75
C GLY A 59 -0.58 -16.18 -6.08
N ASP A 60 -0.51 -17.45 -6.49
CA ASP A 60 0.74 -18.10 -6.87
C ASP A 60 1.38 -17.45 -8.10
N ASP A 61 0.58 -16.87 -9.01
CA ASP A 61 1.07 -16.12 -10.17
C ASP A 61 1.95 -14.92 -9.76
N LEU A 62 1.99 -14.51 -8.49
CA LEU A 62 2.88 -13.45 -8.00
C LEU A 62 4.34 -13.92 -7.85
N THR A 63 4.55 -15.15 -7.39
CA THR A 63 5.87 -15.68 -6.99
C THR A 63 6.54 -16.51 -8.08
N VAL A 64 5.80 -16.94 -9.11
CA VAL A 64 6.35 -17.71 -10.23
C VAL A 64 7.53 -16.97 -10.89
N ASP A 65 8.62 -17.71 -11.10
CA ASP A 65 9.74 -17.24 -11.92
C ASP A 65 9.38 -17.38 -13.40
N VAL A 66 8.98 -16.25 -13.99
CA VAL A 66 8.47 -16.16 -15.36
C VAL A 66 9.51 -16.55 -16.41
N ALA A 67 10.80 -16.52 -16.07
CA ALA A 67 11.88 -16.91 -16.97
C ALA A 67 11.97 -18.43 -17.12
N LYS A 68 11.48 -19.21 -16.14
CA LYS A 68 11.54 -20.68 -16.12
C LYS A 68 10.29 -21.34 -16.70
N VAL A 69 9.24 -20.57 -17.00
CA VAL A 69 8.00 -21.09 -17.59
C VAL A 69 8.25 -21.42 -19.06
N LYS A 70 8.21 -22.72 -19.39
CA LYS A 70 8.45 -23.22 -20.75
C LYS A 70 7.25 -23.01 -21.69
N ASP A 71 6.03 -23.13 -21.16
CA ASP A 71 4.82 -22.90 -21.92
C ASP A 71 4.62 -21.39 -22.17
N GLU A 72 4.64 -21.01 -23.43
CA GLU A 72 4.48 -19.62 -23.85
C GLU A 72 3.11 -19.05 -23.49
N THR A 73 2.06 -19.89 -23.55
CA THR A 73 0.68 -19.44 -23.29
C THR A 73 0.50 -19.09 -21.82
N GLU A 74 0.98 -19.95 -20.92
CA GLU A 74 0.95 -19.68 -19.48
C GLU A 74 1.85 -18.51 -19.10
N ARG A 75 3.04 -18.40 -19.73
CA ARG A 75 3.92 -17.23 -19.54
C ARG A 75 3.21 -15.93 -19.90
N ALA A 76 2.51 -15.88 -21.04
CA ALA A 76 1.75 -14.72 -21.48
C ALA A 76 0.59 -14.40 -20.53
N ARG A 77 -0.12 -15.43 -20.02
CA ARG A 77 -1.18 -15.27 -19.01
C ARG A 77 -0.64 -14.59 -17.75
N ILE A 78 0.43 -15.11 -17.17
CA ILE A 78 1.06 -14.58 -15.94
C ILE A 78 1.54 -13.13 -16.16
N LEU A 79 2.24 -12.86 -17.25
CA LEU A 79 2.74 -11.52 -17.56
C LEU A 79 1.59 -10.52 -17.73
N SER A 80 0.54 -10.89 -18.44
CA SER A 80 -0.63 -10.03 -18.66
C SER A 80 -1.36 -9.70 -17.35
N ALA A 81 -1.56 -10.70 -16.49
CA ALA A 81 -2.17 -10.54 -15.18
C ALA A 81 -1.34 -9.62 -14.26
N ARG A 82 -0.02 -9.86 -14.16
CA ARG A 82 0.91 -9.00 -13.40
C ARG A 82 0.92 -7.57 -13.92
N LEU A 83 0.98 -7.40 -15.25
CA LEU A 83 0.99 -6.08 -15.88
C LEU A 83 -0.31 -5.32 -15.60
N HIS A 84 -1.45 -6.00 -15.69
CA HIS A 84 -2.75 -5.41 -15.39
C HIS A 84 -2.82 -4.93 -13.94
N ALA A 85 -2.44 -5.78 -12.97
CA ALA A 85 -2.42 -5.43 -11.56
C ALA A 85 -1.47 -4.26 -11.26
N ARG A 86 -0.24 -4.28 -11.80
CA ARG A 86 0.73 -3.18 -11.68
C ARG A 86 0.18 -1.86 -12.23
N ARG A 87 -0.47 -1.88 -13.39
CA ARG A 87 -1.13 -0.69 -13.98
C ARG A 87 -2.26 -0.17 -13.09
N GLN A 88 -3.06 -1.05 -12.47
CA GLN A 88 -4.11 -0.61 -11.54
C GLN A 88 -3.53 0.10 -10.31
N VAL A 89 -2.43 -0.41 -9.75
CA VAL A 89 -1.73 0.20 -8.62
C VAL A 89 -1.08 1.53 -9.01
N ALA A 90 -0.44 1.59 -10.18
CA ALA A 90 0.24 2.79 -10.71
C ALA A 90 -0.69 3.99 -10.92
N ARG A 91 -1.99 3.77 -11.13
CA ARG A 91 -3.00 4.85 -11.20
C ARG A 91 -3.06 5.69 -9.92
N PHE A 92 -2.65 5.13 -8.79
CA PHE A 92 -2.72 5.80 -7.49
C PHE A 92 -1.38 5.93 -6.79
N LEU A 93 -0.55 4.89 -6.73
CA LEU A 93 0.76 4.92 -6.07
C LEU A 93 1.77 5.73 -6.92
N PRO A 94 2.66 6.54 -6.32
CA PRO A 94 3.80 7.08 -7.06
C PRO A 94 4.73 5.94 -7.49
N LYS A 95 5.39 6.07 -8.64
CA LYS A 95 6.27 5.03 -9.16
C LYS A 95 7.53 4.91 -8.30
N GLN A 96 8.18 6.04 -8.05
CA GLN A 96 9.43 6.11 -7.30
C GLN A 96 9.30 7.10 -6.14
N LEU A 97 10.02 6.80 -5.05
CA LEU A 97 10.29 7.74 -3.96
C LEU A 97 11.74 7.57 -3.51
N ALA A 98 12.35 8.70 -3.15
CA ALA A 98 13.65 8.72 -2.53
C ALA A 98 13.54 8.32 -1.05
N LYS A 99 14.39 7.38 -0.62
CA LYS A 99 14.58 6.97 0.77
C LYS A 99 15.96 7.38 1.22
N THR A 100 16.03 8.18 2.28
CA THR A 100 17.29 8.41 2.98
C THR A 100 17.53 7.26 3.95
N ASN A 101 18.65 6.57 3.78
CA ASN A 101 19.10 5.51 4.69
C ASN A 101 19.79 6.13 5.92
N ALA A 102 20.01 5.32 6.96
CA ALA A 102 20.64 5.78 8.21
C ALA A 102 22.03 6.40 7.98
N ASP A 103 22.75 5.92 6.96
CA ASP A 103 24.10 6.38 6.58
C ASP A 103 24.09 7.70 5.78
N GLY A 104 22.91 8.32 5.60
CA GLY A 104 22.75 9.56 4.83
C GLY A 104 22.69 9.38 3.32
N THR A 105 22.88 8.16 2.81
CA THR A 105 22.72 7.84 1.38
C THR A 105 21.26 7.96 0.95
N VAL A 106 21.03 8.43 -0.27
CA VAL A 106 19.69 8.55 -0.85
C VAL A 106 19.52 7.48 -1.93
N GLU A 107 18.54 6.61 -1.74
CA GLU A 107 18.19 5.56 -2.67
C GLU A 107 16.83 5.85 -3.33
N GLU A 108 16.74 5.70 -4.64
CA GLU A 108 15.47 5.79 -5.34
C GLU A 108 14.80 4.41 -5.43
N VAL A 109 13.67 4.25 -4.75
CA VAL A 109 12.98 2.96 -4.66
C VAL A 109 11.76 2.95 -5.58
N ASP A 110 11.65 1.95 -6.44
CA ASP A 110 10.42 1.67 -7.19
C ASP A 110 9.39 1.01 -6.24
N LEU A 111 8.36 1.78 -5.87
CA LEU A 111 7.34 1.35 -4.93
C LEU A 111 6.43 0.26 -5.49
N ILE A 112 6.22 0.25 -6.80
CA ILE A 112 5.40 -0.77 -7.45
C ILE A 112 6.18 -2.08 -7.42
N HIS A 113 7.48 -2.04 -7.70
CA HIS A 113 8.34 -3.21 -7.55
C HIS A 113 8.33 -3.71 -6.10
N LYS A 114 8.65 -2.86 -5.12
CA LYS A 114 8.65 -3.20 -3.70
C LYS A 114 7.34 -3.83 -3.24
N LEU A 115 6.20 -3.26 -3.64
CA LEU A 115 4.89 -3.77 -3.25
C LEU A 115 4.62 -5.18 -3.78
N PHE A 116 5.01 -5.49 -5.01
CA PHE A 116 4.75 -6.79 -5.64
C PHE A 116 5.80 -7.85 -5.30
N THR A 117 7.06 -7.47 -5.13
CA THR A 117 8.17 -8.39 -4.89
C THR A 117 8.38 -8.68 -3.41
N ASP A 118 8.29 -7.65 -2.56
CA ASP A 118 8.71 -7.79 -1.16
C ASP A 118 7.53 -7.89 -0.21
N LEU A 119 6.49 -7.05 -0.43
CA LEU A 119 5.41 -6.89 0.53
C LEU A 119 4.26 -7.87 0.29
N ALA A 120 3.73 -7.94 -0.93
CA ALA A 120 2.58 -8.78 -1.24
C ALA A 120 2.80 -10.28 -1.01
N PRO A 121 3.98 -10.87 -1.31
CA PRO A 121 4.22 -12.29 -1.05
C PRO A 121 4.08 -12.70 0.42
N ARG A 122 4.42 -11.82 1.37
CA ARG A 122 4.30 -12.07 2.82
C ARG A 122 2.89 -12.46 3.25
N TYR A 123 1.88 -11.99 2.52
CA TYR A 123 0.47 -12.18 2.87
C TYR A 123 -0.24 -13.24 2.04
N LEU A 124 0.45 -13.94 1.14
CA LEU A 124 -0.17 -14.98 0.31
C LEU A 124 -0.73 -16.12 1.14
N GLU A 125 0.03 -16.64 2.10
CA GLU A 125 -0.40 -17.73 2.97
C GLU A 125 -1.59 -17.32 3.84
N ARG A 126 -1.59 -16.06 4.31
CA ARG A 126 -2.74 -15.49 5.02
C ARG A 126 -3.98 -15.40 4.14
N ALA A 127 -3.83 -15.03 2.87
CA ALA A 127 -4.94 -14.96 1.93
C ALA A 127 -5.49 -16.35 1.57
N LYS A 128 -4.62 -17.37 1.47
CA LYS A 128 -5.00 -18.77 1.24
C LYS A 128 -5.74 -19.39 2.43
N ALA A 129 -5.38 -19.01 3.65
CA ALA A 129 -6.00 -19.50 4.89
C ALA A 129 -7.36 -18.84 5.23
N ASP A 130 -8.08 -18.32 4.23
CA ASP A 130 -9.34 -17.55 4.36
C ASP A 130 -9.29 -16.33 5.32
N LYS A 131 -8.09 -15.91 5.73
CA LYS A 131 -7.84 -14.72 6.57
C LYS A 131 -7.52 -13.48 5.72
N GLY A 132 -8.16 -13.40 4.55
CA GLY A 132 -8.00 -12.31 3.60
C GLY A 132 -8.42 -10.96 4.19
N GLY A 133 -7.54 -9.96 4.11
CA GLY A 133 -7.79 -8.60 4.57
C GLY A 133 -7.17 -8.28 5.93
N GLY A 134 -7.24 -7.00 6.32
CA GLY A 134 -6.65 -6.53 7.59
C GLY A 134 -5.13 -6.62 7.60
N TYR A 135 -4.46 -6.21 6.51
CA TYR A 135 -3.00 -6.26 6.35
C TYR A 135 -2.27 -5.12 7.07
N THR A 136 -3.01 -4.15 7.61
CA THR A 136 -2.44 -2.99 8.31
C THR A 136 -2.91 -2.93 9.75
N ARG A 137 -1.99 -2.60 10.66
CA ARG A 137 -2.31 -2.29 12.06
C ARG A 137 -2.28 -0.78 12.28
N ILE A 138 -3.12 -0.30 13.19
CA ILE A 138 -3.10 1.09 13.66
C ILE A 138 -2.92 1.06 15.17
N ILE A 139 -1.83 1.63 15.66
CA ILE A 139 -1.49 1.72 17.07
C ILE A 139 -1.68 3.17 17.52
N LYS A 140 -2.39 3.38 18.62
CA LYS A 140 -2.59 4.71 19.19
C LYS A 140 -1.29 5.16 19.85
N VAL A 141 -0.93 6.42 19.64
CA VAL A 141 0.22 7.04 20.31
C VAL A 141 -0.22 8.34 20.97
N ASN A 142 0.66 8.92 21.78
CA ASN A 142 0.36 10.15 22.51
C ASN A 142 -0.12 11.28 21.58
N HIS A 143 -0.98 12.13 22.13
CA HIS A 143 -1.47 13.31 21.44
C HIS A 143 -0.31 14.24 21.07
N ARG A 144 -0.45 14.95 19.95
CA ARG A 144 0.56 15.87 19.49
C ARG A 144 0.62 17.10 20.41
N ARG A 145 1.83 17.50 20.82
CA ARG A 145 2.06 18.76 21.53
C ARG A 145 1.70 19.95 20.63
N GLY A 146 0.91 20.89 21.13
CA GLY A 146 0.47 22.09 20.40
C GLY A 146 -1.02 22.09 20.13
N ASP A 147 -1.47 21.30 19.15
CA ASP A 147 -2.89 21.22 18.73
C ASP A 147 -3.66 20.07 19.43
N ASN A 148 -2.99 19.31 20.30
CA ASN A 148 -3.53 18.14 20.99
C ASN A 148 -4.18 17.12 20.03
N ALA A 149 -3.72 17.04 18.78
CA ALA A 149 -4.31 16.12 17.80
C ALA A 149 -4.01 14.66 18.18
N PRO A 150 -5.02 13.75 18.15
CA PRO A 150 -4.78 12.33 18.40
C PRO A 150 -3.93 11.75 17.27
N MET A 151 -2.82 11.12 17.64
CA MET A 151 -1.86 10.53 16.71
C MET A 151 -1.97 9.01 16.72
N SER A 152 -1.64 8.39 15.59
CA SER A 152 -1.54 6.94 15.46
C SER A 152 -0.37 6.58 14.55
N LEU A 153 0.27 5.46 14.87
CA LEU A 153 1.17 4.74 14.00
C LEU A 153 0.34 3.81 13.11
N ILE A 154 0.60 3.79 11.81
CA ILE A 154 0.04 2.80 10.90
C ILE A 154 1.18 2.03 10.25
N GLU A 155 1.07 0.71 10.27
CA GLU A 155 2.10 -0.22 9.80
C GLU A 155 1.47 -1.38 9.03
N PHE A 156 2.26 -1.96 8.14
CA PHE A 156 2.00 -3.28 7.59
C PHE A 156 2.26 -4.35 8.67
N LEU A 157 1.52 -5.45 8.59
CA LEU A 157 1.73 -6.59 9.49
C LEU A 157 2.91 -7.44 9.01
N ASP A 158 3.68 -7.99 9.93
CA ASP A 158 4.69 -9.00 9.59
C ASP A 158 4.07 -10.40 9.46
#